data_AF-A0A9X7W0P5-F1
#
_entry.id   AF-A0A9X7W0P5-F1
#
_cell.length_a   1.000
_cell.length_b   1.000
_cell.length_c   1.000
_cell.angle_alpha   90.00
_cell.angle_beta   90.00
_cell.angle_gamma   90.00
#
_symmetry.space_group_name_H-M   'P 1'
#
loop_
_entity.id
_entity.type
_entity.pdbx_description
1 polymer ?
#
loop_
_entity_poly.entity_id
_entity_poly.type
_entity_poly.pdbx_seq_one_letter_code
_entity_poly.pdbx_strand_id
1 'polypeptide(L)'
;MNWHAAALSILWVVRDLFLNPLFYAGFALAFWDLRRTSMFERKFFGIRATRPLRLTIIRGVQGLVVGIMISALLILSGVVVDLWEVAAVSILGLVLGAIQLRFVSPVYSISVLSALSLAISKWVPHVQGFFGMVLSHLGAFHIIGWSGILCGVLLGETVLVAIVGRHSVSPVVTVSKRGRGIGALWVQLAFMVPLVIPTVGSLWSAPVYATSPWHMLWTVTAGSFALLALPVLVGFSGLFDNLRPRVAVQQTAAIDGLSAVLAGGGAYLGTIYDSSYAVLAPWVILVIREVSRWWLDHRQSLADPLFAPADEGVMVLAVLPDSWAARLDVEPGDTITRVNGVPVHSQYDLHFALSQNPAYAKLEVVDERGEVRFVSHTVYEGERTQLGLIFAPDGQSPRFIKAGGSGLLQSLYASLTEAGTGASGLGAAHGLTTAEPATPSKRTAREMFTRSPAAREAAMTKEPSDNPD
;
A
#
# COMPACT_ATOMS: atom_id res chain seq x y z
N MET A 1 44.15 3.88 10.28
CA MET A 1 43.23 4.06 9.13
C MET A 1 43.79 5.17 8.24
N ASN A 2 43.98 4.93 6.94
CA ASN A 2 44.33 6.00 6.00
C ASN A 2 43.03 6.72 5.59
N TRP A 3 42.83 7.96 6.04
CA TRP A 3 41.61 8.73 5.76
C TRP A 3 41.32 8.88 4.26
N HIS A 4 42.36 8.91 3.42
CA HIS A 4 42.20 8.94 1.97
C HIS A 4 41.58 7.64 1.43
N ALA A 5 42.00 6.49 1.93
CA ALA A 5 41.44 5.19 1.52
C ALA A 5 39.98 5.04 1.95
N ALA A 6 39.66 5.50 3.17
CA ALA A 6 38.28 5.53 3.65
C ALA A 6 37.39 6.42 2.78
N ALA A 7 37.82 7.64 2.48
CA ALA A 7 37.08 8.56 1.61
C ALA A 7 36.89 8.01 0.19
N LEU A 8 37.92 7.39 -0.40
CA LEU A 8 37.82 6.72 -1.69
C LEU A 8 36.81 5.56 -1.67
N SER A 9 36.80 4.76 -0.61
CA SER A 9 35.83 3.65 -0.49
C SER A 9 34.39 4.15 -0.43
N ILE A 10 34.11 5.26 0.26
CA ILE A 10 32.78 5.88 0.30
C ILE A 10 32.39 6.35 -1.11
N LEU A 11 33.32 6.99 -1.84
CA LEU A 11 33.07 7.40 -3.23
C LEU A 11 32.78 6.20 -4.14
N TRP A 12 33.45 5.07 -3.95
CA TRP A 12 33.19 3.85 -4.70
C TRP A 12 31.80 3.28 -4.39
N VAL A 13 31.39 3.25 -3.12
CA VAL A 13 30.05 2.82 -2.71
C VAL A 13 28.98 3.72 -3.34
N VAL A 14 29.19 5.04 -3.34
CA VAL A 14 28.28 6.00 -3.98
C VAL A 14 28.22 5.76 -5.49
N ARG A 15 29.37 5.60 -6.16
CA ARG A 15 29.44 5.24 -7.59
C ARG A 15 28.66 3.96 -7.86
N ASP A 16 28.90 2.91 -7.08
CA ASP A 16 28.31 1.60 -7.28
C ASP A 16 26.79 1.61 -7.03
N LEU A 17 26.31 2.44 -6.09
CA LEU A 17 24.87 2.71 -5.92
C LEU A 17 24.26 3.31 -7.19
N PHE A 18 24.89 4.34 -7.77
CA PHE A 18 24.42 4.99 -9.00
C PHE A 18 24.64 4.15 -10.26
N LEU A 19 25.47 3.11 -10.22
CA LEU A 19 25.61 2.14 -11.31
C LEU A 19 24.65 0.96 -11.14
N ASN A 20 24.05 0.77 -9.96
CA ASN A 20 23.19 -0.36 -9.69
C ASN A 20 21.82 -0.21 -10.41
N PRO A 21 21.44 -1.11 -11.33
CA PRO A 21 20.18 -1.01 -12.06
C PRO A 21 18.95 -1.12 -11.15
N LEU A 22 19.05 -1.81 -10.01
CA LEU A 22 17.96 -1.93 -9.04
C LEU A 22 17.58 -0.58 -8.42
N PHE A 23 18.55 0.34 -8.32
CA PHE A 23 18.28 1.68 -7.80
C PHE A 23 17.28 2.42 -8.68
N TYR A 24 17.52 2.44 -9.99
CA TYR A 24 16.62 3.06 -10.96
C TYR A 24 15.33 2.28 -11.13
N ALA A 25 15.39 0.95 -11.14
CA ALA A 25 14.21 0.10 -11.23
C ALA A 25 13.24 0.35 -10.07
N GLY A 26 13.75 0.52 -8.85
CA GLY A 26 12.92 0.81 -7.69
C GLY A 26 12.25 2.18 -7.74
N PHE A 27 12.98 3.23 -8.16
CA PHE A 27 12.36 4.54 -8.41
C PHE A 27 11.34 4.50 -9.55
N ALA A 28 11.63 3.75 -10.62
CA ALA A 28 10.72 3.59 -11.76
C ALA A 28 9.43 2.87 -11.35
N LEU A 29 9.52 1.80 -10.54
CA LEU A 29 8.35 1.09 -10.01
C LEU A 29 7.52 1.99 -9.09
N ALA A 30 8.16 2.72 -8.17
CA ALA A 30 7.46 3.66 -7.28
C ALA A 30 6.78 4.80 -8.06
N PHE A 31 7.43 5.33 -9.11
CA PHE A 31 6.84 6.37 -9.96
C PHE A 31 5.71 5.82 -10.85
N TRP A 32 5.89 4.65 -11.46
CA TRP A 32 4.87 4.00 -12.28
C TRP A 32 3.60 3.77 -11.45
N ASP A 33 3.76 3.26 -10.24
CA ASP A 33 2.65 3.00 -9.35
C ASP A 33 1.84 4.27 -8.99
N LEU A 34 2.54 5.36 -8.63
CA LEU A 34 1.92 6.67 -8.39
C LEU A 34 1.26 7.25 -9.66
N ARG A 35 1.87 7.04 -10.83
CA ARG A 35 1.32 7.47 -12.12
C ARG A 35 0.03 6.70 -12.43
N ARG A 36 0.02 5.39 -12.22
CA ARG A 36 -1.17 4.53 -12.40
C ARG A 36 -2.31 5.02 -11.49
N THR A 37 -2.00 5.34 -10.23
CA THR A 37 -2.98 5.90 -9.29
C THR A 37 -3.52 7.26 -9.75
N SER A 38 -2.66 8.20 -10.13
CA SER A 38 -3.07 9.52 -10.65
C SER A 38 -3.92 9.43 -11.93
N MET A 39 -3.64 8.46 -12.80
CA MET A 39 -4.46 8.21 -14.00
C MET A 39 -5.84 7.70 -13.63
N PHE A 40 -5.94 6.80 -12.65
CA PHE A 40 -7.23 6.32 -12.14
C PHE A 40 -8.04 7.44 -11.47
N GLU A 41 -7.41 8.26 -10.63
CA GLU A 41 -8.08 9.41 -10.00
C GLU A 41 -8.72 10.34 -11.04
N ARG A 42 -8.00 10.64 -12.12
CA ARG A 42 -8.49 11.52 -13.19
C ARG A 42 -9.62 10.91 -13.99
N LYS A 43 -9.51 9.61 -14.30
CA LYS A 43 -10.51 8.90 -15.11
C LYS A 43 -11.82 8.70 -14.34
N PHE A 44 -11.76 8.46 -13.03
CA PHE A 44 -12.94 8.09 -12.24
C PHE A 44 -13.52 9.23 -11.41
N PHE A 45 -12.68 10.14 -10.92
CA PHE A 45 -13.13 11.23 -10.04
C PHE A 45 -12.90 12.62 -10.65
N GLY A 46 -12.30 12.71 -11.85
CA GLY A 46 -12.03 14.00 -12.51
C GLY A 46 -11.00 14.87 -11.78
N ILE A 47 -10.37 14.36 -10.71
CA ILE A 47 -9.43 15.09 -9.87
C ILE A 47 -8.01 14.54 -10.00
N ARG A 48 -7.06 15.27 -9.42
CA ARG A 48 -5.65 14.86 -9.35
C ARG A 48 -5.12 15.10 -7.94
N ALA A 49 -5.47 14.21 -7.02
CA ALA A 49 -4.99 14.27 -5.63
C ALA A 49 -3.53 13.82 -5.55
N THR A 50 -3.20 12.71 -6.22
CA THR A 50 -1.84 12.18 -6.30
C THR A 50 -1.03 12.94 -7.35
N ARG A 51 0.05 13.58 -6.90
CA ARG A 51 1.09 14.21 -7.74
C ARG A 51 2.30 13.28 -7.84
N PRO A 52 2.45 12.46 -8.91
CA PRO A 52 3.44 11.38 -8.94
C PRO A 52 4.87 11.85 -8.71
N LEU A 53 5.34 12.84 -9.49
CA LEU A 53 6.73 13.33 -9.41
C LEU A 53 7.07 13.87 -8.01
N ARG A 54 6.20 14.73 -7.45
CA ARG A 54 6.42 15.32 -6.12
C ARG A 54 6.49 14.24 -5.05
N LEU A 55 5.59 13.26 -5.09
CA LEU A 55 5.56 12.17 -4.11
C LEU A 55 6.77 11.23 -4.27
N THR A 56 7.21 10.92 -5.49
CA THR A 56 8.43 10.14 -5.72
C THR A 56 9.66 10.83 -5.14
N ILE A 57 9.79 12.15 -5.32
CA ILE A 57 10.91 12.92 -4.75
C ILE A 57 10.85 12.93 -3.21
N ILE A 58 9.70 13.26 -2.63
CA ILE A 58 9.53 13.29 -1.16
C ILE A 58 9.84 11.92 -0.55
N ARG A 59 9.28 10.84 -1.11
CA ARG A 59 9.52 9.47 -0.64
C ARG A 59 10.95 9.01 -0.88
N GLY A 60 11.59 9.48 -1.96
CA GLY A 60 13.01 9.26 -2.23
C GLY A 60 13.92 9.92 -1.20
N VAL A 61 13.63 11.17 -0.81
CA VAL A 61 14.36 11.88 0.25
C VAL A 61 14.15 11.19 1.60
N GLN A 62 12.92 10.81 1.93
CA GLN A 62 12.62 10.05 3.15
C GLN A 62 13.38 8.71 3.16
N GLY A 63 13.35 7.97 2.04
CA GLY A 63 14.08 6.72 1.88
C GLY A 63 15.60 6.89 2.00
N LEU A 64 16.16 7.98 1.47
CA LEU A 64 17.59 8.31 1.63
C LEU A 64 17.95 8.60 3.08
N VAL A 65 17.18 9.43 3.78
CA VAL A 65 17.44 9.78 5.19
C VAL A 65 17.38 8.53 6.07
N VAL A 66 16.33 7.73 5.91
CA VAL A 66 16.19 6.46 6.65
C VAL A 66 17.28 5.47 6.24
N GLY A 67 17.63 5.39 4.95
CA GLY A 67 18.70 4.56 4.44
C GLY A 67 20.04 4.89 5.09
N ILE A 68 20.40 6.16 5.23
CA ILE A 68 21.62 6.60 5.93
C ILE A 68 21.59 6.17 7.40
N MET A 69 20.46 6.37 8.10
CA MET A 69 20.34 5.99 9.51
C MET A 69 20.46 4.47 9.72
N ILE A 70 19.74 3.68 8.91
CA ILE A 70 19.79 2.22 8.98
C ILE A 70 21.18 1.70 8.58
N SER A 71 21.82 2.28 7.58
CA SER A 71 23.19 1.92 7.18
C SER A 71 24.18 2.12 8.33
N ALA A 72 24.09 3.25 9.04
CA ALA A 72 24.92 3.49 10.21
C ALA A 72 24.68 2.43 11.30
N LEU A 73 23.43 2.04 11.56
CA LEU A 73 23.10 0.97 12.52
C LEU A 73 23.64 -0.41 12.08
N LEU A 74 23.57 -0.75 10.79
CA LEU A 74 24.09 -2.01 10.25
C LEU A 74 25.62 -2.07 10.30
N ILE A 75 26.29 -0.96 10.01
CA ILE A 75 27.75 -0.84 10.13
C ILE A 75 28.17 -0.94 11.60
N LEU A 76 27.50 -0.22 12.51
CA LEU A 76 27.83 -0.25 13.94
C LEU A 76 27.59 -1.63 14.56
N SER A 77 26.50 -2.31 14.16
CA SER A 77 26.17 -3.63 14.66
C SER A 77 27.12 -4.72 14.18
N GLY A 78 27.83 -4.51 13.07
CA GLY A 78 28.83 -5.47 12.56
C GLY A 78 28.24 -6.58 11.72
N VAL A 79 27.07 -6.34 11.12
CA VAL A 79 26.44 -7.29 10.21
C VAL A 79 27.29 -7.42 8.96
N VAL A 80 27.92 -8.57 8.76
CA VAL A 80 28.69 -8.87 7.56
C VAL A 80 27.98 -9.95 6.76
N VAL A 81 27.79 -9.70 5.48
CA VAL A 81 27.21 -10.65 4.51
C VAL A 81 28.07 -10.75 3.27
N ASP A 82 27.99 -11.87 2.56
CA ASP A 82 28.75 -12.07 1.34
C ASP A 82 28.08 -11.45 0.12
N LEU A 83 28.90 -11.06 -0.87
CA LEU A 83 28.40 -10.49 -2.13
C LEU A 83 27.46 -11.45 -2.88
N TRP A 84 27.76 -12.75 -2.86
CA TRP A 84 26.94 -13.76 -3.54
C TRP A 84 25.54 -13.85 -2.90
N GLU A 85 25.45 -13.67 -1.59
CA GLU A 85 24.19 -13.69 -0.85
C GLU A 85 23.32 -12.49 -1.20
N VAL A 86 23.95 -11.32 -1.33
CA VAL A 86 23.27 -10.10 -1.74
C VAL A 86 22.66 -10.28 -3.14
N ALA A 87 23.41 -10.89 -4.05
CA ALA A 87 22.91 -11.24 -5.37
C ALA A 87 21.76 -12.25 -5.29
N ALA A 88 21.89 -13.31 -4.47
CA ALA A 88 20.85 -14.33 -4.29
C ALA A 88 19.54 -13.74 -3.74
N VAL A 89 19.61 -12.91 -2.69
CA VAL A 89 18.46 -12.22 -2.09
C VAL A 89 17.79 -11.29 -3.09
N SER A 90 18.58 -10.53 -3.84
CA SER A 90 18.09 -9.58 -4.85
C SER A 90 17.41 -10.29 -6.02
N ILE A 91 18.04 -11.33 -6.58
CA ILE A 91 17.49 -12.12 -7.69
C ILE A 91 16.20 -12.81 -7.26
N LEU A 92 16.20 -13.48 -6.10
CA LEU A 92 15.00 -14.14 -5.59
C LEU A 92 13.87 -13.13 -5.32
N GLY A 93 14.20 -11.94 -4.80
CA GLY A 93 13.23 -10.87 -4.58
C GLY A 93 12.58 -10.37 -5.86
N LEU A 94 13.36 -10.23 -6.93
CA LEU A 94 12.83 -9.91 -8.26
C LEU A 94 11.94 -11.02 -8.82
N VAL A 95 12.35 -12.29 -8.69
CA VAL A 95 11.56 -13.45 -9.16
C VAL A 95 10.22 -13.52 -8.42
N LEU A 96 10.22 -13.40 -7.10
CA LEU A 96 8.99 -13.37 -6.31
C LEU A 96 8.14 -12.14 -6.64
N GLY A 97 8.79 -10.99 -6.83
CA GLY A 97 8.16 -9.74 -7.25
C GLY A 97 7.47 -9.81 -8.61
N ALA A 98 7.99 -10.61 -9.55
CA ALA A 98 7.37 -10.84 -10.85
C ALA A 98 6.01 -11.57 -10.72
N ILE A 99 5.88 -12.46 -9.72
CA ILE A 99 4.61 -13.13 -9.40
C ILE A 99 3.62 -12.09 -8.87
N GLN A 100 4.00 -11.38 -7.81
CA GLN A 100 3.23 -10.26 -7.25
C GLN A 100 4.18 -9.22 -6.68
N LEU A 101 3.95 -7.94 -6.98
CA LEU A 101 4.85 -6.85 -6.57
C LEU A 101 5.03 -6.77 -5.04
N ARG A 102 4.05 -7.28 -4.26
CA ARG A 102 4.15 -7.37 -2.79
C ARG A 102 5.28 -8.27 -2.29
N PHE A 103 5.70 -9.26 -3.08
CA PHE A 103 6.74 -10.21 -2.70
C PHE A 103 8.17 -9.72 -2.99
N VAL A 104 8.33 -8.49 -3.51
CA VAL A 104 9.64 -7.83 -3.68
C VAL A 104 10.33 -7.57 -2.33
N SER A 105 9.57 -7.43 -1.24
CA SER A 105 10.12 -7.13 0.08
C SER A 105 11.18 -8.17 0.50
N PRO A 106 12.37 -7.74 1.00
CA PRO A 106 13.45 -8.65 1.39
C PRO A 106 13.04 -9.69 2.43
N VAL A 107 11.98 -9.45 3.20
CA VAL A 107 11.43 -10.43 4.16
C VAL A 107 11.18 -11.77 3.49
N TYR A 108 10.63 -11.78 2.27
CA TYR A 108 10.33 -13.01 1.55
C TYR A 108 11.60 -13.73 1.10
N SER A 109 12.50 -13.02 0.42
CA SER A 109 13.74 -13.61 -0.08
C SER A 109 14.64 -14.13 1.03
N ILE A 110 14.80 -13.36 2.11
CA ILE A 110 15.62 -13.75 3.26
C ILE A 110 15.01 -14.98 3.92
N SER A 111 13.69 -15.01 4.16
CA SER A 111 13.04 -16.16 4.79
C SER A 111 13.18 -17.44 3.96
N VAL A 112 13.00 -17.36 2.64
CA VAL A 112 13.14 -18.51 1.72
C VAL A 112 14.60 -18.95 1.60
N LEU A 113 15.58 -18.04 1.61
CA LEU A 113 16.98 -18.43 1.57
C LEU A 113 17.45 -19.04 2.89
N SER A 114 17.02 -18.49 4.03
CA SER A 114 17.27 -19.09 5.35
C SER A 114 16.66 -20.49 5.47
N ALA A 115 15.45 -20.69 4.93
CA ALA A 115 14.80 -22.00 4.80
C ALA A 115 15.67 -23.01 4.05
N LEU A 116 16.07 -22.59 2.85
CA LEU A 116 16.77 -23.44 1.90
C LEU A 116 18.16 -23.79 2.42
N SER A 117 18.84 -22.84 3.05
CA SER A 117 20.12 -23.04 3.73
C SER A 117 20.03 -24.13 4.81
N LEU A 118 19.00 -24.12 5.65
CA LEU A 118 18.79 -25.15 6.67
C LEU A 118 18.50 -26.53 6.06
N ALA A 119 17.66 -26.57 5.03
CA ALA A 119 17.33 -27.82 4.34
C ALA A 119 18.58 -28.43 3.71
N ILE A 120 19.37 -27.62 2.99
CA ILE A 120 20.57 -28.05 2.29
C ILE A 120 21.69 -28.44 3.26
N SER A 121 21.90 -27.67 4.34
CA SER A 121 22.96 -27.98 5.32
C SER A 121 22.74 -29.31 6.04
N LYS A 122 21.48 -29.74 6.20
CA LYS A 122 21.13 -31.05 6.79
C LYS A 122 21.08 -32.19 5.77
N TRP A 123 20.74 -31.89 4.52
CA TRP A 123 20.50 -32.89 3.47
C TRP A 123 21.52 -32.83 2.34
N VAL A 124 22.78 -32.44 2.62
CA VAL A 124 23.82 -32.16 1.62
C VAL A 124 23.92 -33.29 0.59
N PRO A 125 23.32 -33.13 -0.61
CA PRO A 125 23.50 -34.10 -1.65
C PRO A 125 24.90 -33.83 -2.23
N HIS A 126 25.75 -34.86 -2.28
CA HIS A 126 27.08 -34.75 -2.89
C HIS A 126 26.95 -34.70 -4.41
N VAL A 127 26.47 -33.56 -4.91
CA VAL A 127 26.34 -33.27 -6.34
C VAL A 127 27.62 -32.56 -6.77
N GLN A 128 28.26 -33.04 -7.83
CA GLN A 128 29.43 -32.38 -8.41
C GLN A 128 29.00 -31.35 -9.48
N GLY A 129 29.93 -30.47 -9.86
CA GLY A 129 29.71 -29.47 -10.91
C GLY A 129 29.04 -28.19 -10.40
N PHE A 130 28.50 -27.40 -11.33
CA PHE A 130 27.92 -26.08 -11.06
C PHE A 130 26.79 -26.14 -10.00
N PHE A 131 25.92 -27.14 -10.07
CA PHE A 131 24.86 -27.33 -9.08
C PHE A 131 25.40 -27.55 -7.67
N GLY A 132 26.45 -28.39 -7.52
CA GLY A 132 27.12 -28.59 -6.24
C GLY A 132 27.68 -27.31 -5.64
N MET A 133 28.30 -26.46 -6.49
CA MET A 133 28.79 -25.15 -6.07
C MET A 133 27.65 -24.27 -5.54
N VAL A 134 26.54 -24.15 -6.28
CA VAL A 134 25.38 -23.35 -5.84
C VAL A 134 24.78 -23.89 -4.54
N LEU A 135 24.60 -25.21 -4.43
CA LEU A 135 24.12 -25.85 -3.21
C LEU A 135 25.05 -25.60 -2.02
N SER A 136 26.38 -25.64 -2.23
CA SER A 136 27.35 -25.37 -1.16
C SER A 136 27.27 -23.93 -0.65
N HIS A 137 27.13 -22.95 -1.55
CA HIS A 137 26.90 -21.56 -1.17
C HIS A 137 25.57 -21.40 -0.42
N LEU A 138 24.46 -21.95 -0.94
CA LEU A 138 23.17 -21.90 -0.27
C LEU A 138 23.20 -22.54 1.13
N GLY A 139 23.90 -23.67 1.29
CA GLY A 139 24.11 -24.31 2.59
C GLY A 139 24.95 -23.47 3.57
N ALA A 140 25.84 -22.62 3.05
CA ALA A 140 26.72 -21.74 3.82
C ALA A 140 26.17 -20.31 4.03
N PHE A 141 24.92 -20.05 3.65
CA PHE A 141 24.28 -18.74 3.78
C PHE A 141 24.35 -18.20 5.23
N HIS A 142 24.84 -16.98 5.41
CA HIS A 142 25.03 -16.32 6.70
C HIS A 142 23.72 -15.81 7.31
N ILE A 143 22.94 -16.74 7.88
CA ILE A 143 21.61 -16.46 8.43
C ILE A 143 21.65 -15.38 9.53
N ILE A 144 22.68 -15.36 10.39
CA ILE A 144 22.85 -14.35 11.44
C ILE A 144 22.95 -12.93 10.84
N GLY A 145 23.80 -12.77 9.82
CA GLY A 145 23.99 -11.50 9.14
C GLY A 145 22.70 -11.03 8.47
N TRP A 146 22.03 -11.91 7.72
CA TRP A 146 20.77 -11.58 7.06
C TRP A 146 19.62 -11.30 8.02
N SER A 147 19.56 -11.93 9.19
CA SER A 147 18.62 -11.57 10.26
C SER A 147 18.91 -10.17 10.83
N GLY A 148 20.18 -9.78 10.92
CA GLY A 148 20.59 -8.40 11.24
C GLY A 148 20.16 -7.38 10.17
N ILE A 149 20.38 -7.69 8.88
CA ILE A 149 19.89 -6.85 7.77
C ILE A 149 18.37 -6.74 7.79
N LEU A 150 17.67 -7.86 8.01
CA LEU A 150 16.21 -7.92 8.10
C LEU A 150 15.69 -7.00 9.22
N CYS A 151 16.35 -6.98 10.37
CA CYS A 151 16.07 -6.03 11.45
C CYS A 151 16.13 -4.59 10.95
N GLY A 152 17.24 -4.20 10.31
CA GLY A 152 17.42 -2.84 9.78
C GLY A 152 16.36 -2.46 8.73
N VAL A 153 16.05 -3.37 7.80
CA VAL A 153 15.03 -3.16 6.76
C VAL A 153 13.65 -2.94 7.39
N LEU A 154 13.26 -3.77 8.36
CA LEU A 154 11.97 -3.68 9.04
C LEU A 154 11.87 -2.42 9.91
N LEU A 155 12.94 -2.03 10.61
CA LEU A 155 12.99 -0.74 11.32
C LEU A 155 12.80 0.44 10.35
N GLY A 156 13.46 0.38 9.19
CA GLY A 156 13.30 1.37 8.14
C GLY A 156 11.86 1.43 7.61
N GLU A 157 11.23 0.26 7.40
CA GLU A 157 9.83 0.13 7.02
C GLU A 157 8.91 0.80 8.06
N THR A 158 9.07 0.45 9.34
CA THR A 158 8.29 1.02 10.44
C THR A 158 8.38 2.54 10.48
N VAL A 159 9.59 3.11 10.39
CA VAL A 159 9.79 4.56 10.43
C VAL A 159 9.14 5.24 9.22
N LEU A 160 9.38 4.73 8.01
CA LEU A 160 8.86 5.31 6.77
C LEU A 160 7.32 5.26 6.71
N VAL A 161 6.75 4.11 7.08
CA VAL A 161 5.29 3.90 7.13
C VAL A 161 4.65 4.79 8.18
N ALA A 162 5.25 4.93 9.37
CA ALA A 162 4.76 5.80 10.43
C ALA A 162 4.77 7.29 10.04
N ILE A 163 5.79 7.75 9.31
CA ILE A 163 5.91 9.17 8.88
C ILE A 163 4.83 9.53 7.85
N VAL A 164 4.51 8.64 6.91
CA VAL A 164 3.65 8.98 5.76
C VAL A 164 2.16 8.75 6.00
N GLY A 165 1.78 8.00 7.04
CA GLY A 165 0.44 7.44 7.28
C GLY A 165 -0.77 8.39 7.35
N ARG A 166 -0.62 9.71 7.15
CA ARG A 166 -1.73 10.68 7.16
C ARG A 166 -2.18 11.20 5.80
N HIS A 167 -1.35 11.14 4.75
CA HIS A 167 -1.57 11.94 3.52
C HIS A 167 -1.46 11.17 2.19
N SER A 168 -1.44 9.84 2.20
CA SER A 168 -1.25 9.01 0.99
C SER A 168 -2.39 8.02 0.79
N VAL A 169 -3.60 8.55 0.69
CA VAL A 169 -4.81 7.76 0.44
C VAL A 169 -5.45 8.23 -0.86
N SER A 170 -5.80 7.28 -1.73
CA SER A 170 -6.56 7.53 -2.96
C SER A 170 -7.97 6.97 -2.80
N PRO A 171 -9.03 7.72 -3.16
CA PRO A 171 -10.38 7.17 -3.23
C PRO A 171 -10.46 6.13 -4.35
N VAL A 172 -11.27 5.11 -4.11
CA VAL A 172 -11.60 4.02 -5.04
C VAL A 172 -13.06 3.63 -4.82
N VAL A 173 -13.71 3.08 -5.84
CA VAL A 173 -15.04 2.46 -5.71
C VAL A 173 -14.89 0.96 -5.82
N THR A 174 -15.53 0.23 -4.90
CA THR A 174 -15.60 -1.23 -4.91
C THR A 174 -17.04 -1.70 -4.74
N VAL A 175 -17.28 -3.00 -4.87
CA VAL A 175 -18.61 -3.59 -4.75
C VAL A 175 -18.69 -4.36 -3.44
N SER A 176 -19.71 -4.06 -2.64
CA SER A 176 -20.00 -4.80 -1.41
C SER A 176 -20.43 -6.24 -1.72
N LYS A 177 -20.38 -7.12 -0.72
CA LYS A 177 -20.95 -8.49 -0.81
C LYS A 177 -22.41 -8.52 -1.26
N ARG A 178 -23.15 -7.42 -1.06
CA ARG A 178 -24.57 -7.27 -1.45
C ARG A 178 -24.76 -6.68 -2.85
N GLY A 179 -23.69 -6.52 -3.64
CA GLY A 179 -23.75 -6.02 -5.02
C GLY A 179 -23.97 -4.51 -5.13
N ARG A 180 -23.99 -3.77 -4.02
CA ARG A 180 -24.05 -2.29 -3.99
C ARG A 180 -22.65 -1.71 -4.11
N GLY A 181 -22.51 -0.64 -4.90
CA GLY A 181 -21.27 0.14 -4.95
C GLY A 181 -21.01 0.81 -3.60
N ILE A 182 -19.80 0.65 -3.09
CA ILE A 182 -19.34 1.25 -1.84
C ILE A 182 -18.04 1.99 -2.11
N GLY A 183 -17.82 3.07 -1.37
CA GLY A 183 -16.53 3.75 -1.38
C GLY A 183 -15.44 2.86 -0.76
N ALA A 184 -14.20 3.07 -1.16
CA ALA A 184 -13.05 2.49 -0.50
C ALA A 184 -11.84 3.42 -0.64
N LEU A 185 -10.86 3.21 0.22
CA LEU A 185 -9.64 3.97 0.30
C LEU A 185 -8.46 3.06 -0.01
N TRP A 186 -7.68 3.40 -1.04
CA TRP A 186 -6.48 2.67 -1.42
C TRP A 186 -5.25 3.39 -0.88
N VAL A 187 -4.45 2.70 -0.07
CA VAL A 187 -3.16 3.19 0.41
C VAL A 187 -2.05 2.46 -0.32
N GLN A 188 -1.10 3.23 -0.84
CA GLN A 188 0.10 2.67 -1.45
C GLN A 188 1.34 3.51 -1.16
N LEU A 189 2.21 2.92 -0.36
CA LEU A 189 3.47 3.46 0.10
C LEU A 189 4.58 2.60 -0.49
N ALA A 190 5.42 3.20 -1.32
CA ALA A 190 6.59 2.55 -1.89
C ALA A 190 7.77 3.49 -1.70
N PHE A 191 8.82 2.98 -1.06
CA PHE A 191 10.04 3.71 -0.75
C PHE A 191 11.23 2.98 -1.34
N MET A 192 12.13 3.78 -1.91
CA MET A 192 13.42 3.32 -2.37
C MET A 192 14.46 3.68 -1.32
N VAL A 193 15.00 2.68 -0.62
CA VAL A 193 15.94 2.86 0.49
C VAL A 193 17.32 2.40 0.04
N PRO A 194 18.25 3.34 -0.26
CA PRO A 194 19.64 2.98 -0.52
C PRO A 194 20.32 2.63 0.81
N LEU A 195 20.60 1.35 1.04
CA LEU A 195 21.36 0.88 2.18
C LEU A 195 22.85 0.75 1.83
N VAL A 196 23.70 0.95 2.82
CA VAL A 196 25.12 0.61 2.79
C VAL A 196 25.35 -0.42 3.88
N ILE A 197 25.76 -1.62 3.46
CA ILE A 197 25.94 -2.77 4.35
C ILE A 197 27.41 -3.21 4.37
N PRO A 198 27.92 -3.68 5.51
CA PRO A 198 29.23 -4.32 5.56
C PRO A 198 29.23 -5.65 4.81
N THR A 199 30.31 -5.92 4.09
CA THR A 199 30.57 -7.18 3.40
C THR A 199 32.01 -7.62 3.65
N VAL A 200 32.33 -8.87 3.32
CA VAL A 200 33.67 -9.42 3.49
C VAL A 200 34.66 -8.62 2.64
N GLY A 201 35.74 -8.14 3.28
CA GLY A 201 36.77 -7.33 2.63
C GLY A 201 37.77 -6.76 3.64
N SER A 202 38.79 -6.05 3.16
CA SER A 202 39.93 -5.62 3.97
C SER A 202 40.13 -4.10 4.06
N LEU A 203 39.17 -3.30 3.57
CA LEU A 203 39.32 -1.85 3.43
C LEU A 203 39.17 -1.08 4.74
N TRP A 204 38.22 -1.50 5.59
CA TRP A 204 37.90 -0.86 6.87
C TRP A 204 38.33 -1.77 8.00
N SER A 205 38.98 -1.21 9.03
CA SER A 205 39.27 -1.97 10.26
C SER A 205 38.01 -2.11 11.12
N ALA A 206 37.80 -3.30 11.69
CA ALA A 206 36.74 -3.52 12.67
C ALA A 206 36.95 -2.62 13.90
N PRO A 207 35.87 -2.12 14.52
CA PRO A 207 35.97 -1.24 15.67
C PRO A 207 36.50 -1.99 16.90
N VAL A 208 37.12 -1.27 17.84
CA VAL A 208 37.73 -1.86 19.05
C VAL A 208 36.72 -2.66 19.89
N TYR A 209 35.44 -2.24 19.89
CA TYR A 209 34.39 -2.95 20.62
C TYR A 209 33.97 -4.28 19.95
N ALA A 210 34.42 -4.57 18.72
CA ALA A 210 34.14 -5.84 18.05
C ALA A 210 34.76 -7.04 18.79
N THR A 211 35.81 -6.83 19.58
CA THR A 211 36.44 -7.86 20.42
C THR A 211 35.96 -7.83 21.87
N SER A 212 34.95 -7.00 22.20
CA SER A 212 34.38 -6.89 23.54
C SER A 212 33.40 -8.03 23.82
N PRO A 213 33.18 -8.45 25.09
CA PRO A 213 32.14 -9.42 25.45
C PRO A 213 30.70 -8.98 25.08
N TRP A 214 30.49 -7.69 24.83
CA TRP A 214 29.23 -7.11 24.35
C TRP A 214 29.25 -6.87 22.83
N HIS A 215 30.05 -7.62 22.08
CA HIS A 215 30.07 -7.53 20.63
C HIS A 215 28.65 -7.74 20.10
N MET A 216 28.13 -6.77 19.33
CA MET A 216 26.75 -6.80 18.84
C MET A 216 26.51 -8.01 17.92
N LEU A 217 26.84 -7.89 16.63
CA LEU A 217 26.80 -8.97 15.65
C LEU A 217 28.18 -9.19 15.02
N TRP A 218 29.21 -8.51 15.55
CA TRP A 218 30.59 -8.67 15.14
C TRP A 218 31.08 -10.08 15.52
N THR A 219 31.23 -10.94 14.52
CA THR A 219 31.90 -12.25 14.66
C THR A 219 33.14 -12.35 13.77
N VAL A 220 33.53 -11.22 13.16
CA VAL A 220 34.52 -11.17 12.08
C VAL A 220 35.88 -11.66 12.59
N THR A 221 36.27 -12.86 12.14
CA THR A 221 37.60 -13.43 12.28
C THR A 221 38.70 -12.57 11.63
N ALA A 222 38.35 -11.67 10.70
CA ALA A 222 39.28 -10.92 9.86
C ALA A 222 39.63 -9.49 10.34
N GLY A 223 39.06 -8.98 11.44
CA GLY A 223 39.36 -7.63 11.95
C GLY A 223 39.14 -6.50 10.93
N SER A 224 38.47 -6.76 9.81
CA SER A 224 38.27 -5.83 8.70
C SER A 224 37.04 -6.17 7.84
N PHE A 225 36.52 -5.18 7.11
CA PHE A 225 35.34 -5.30 6.25
C PHE A 225 35.42 -4.35 5.04
N ALA A 226 34.53 -4.55 4.06
CA ALA A 226 34.25 -3.60 2.99
C ALA A 226 32.79 -3.13 3.06
N LEU A 227 32.44 -2.10 2.29
CA LEU A 227 31.08 -1.55 2.23
C LEU A 227 30.47 -1.83 0.87
N LEU A 228 29.18 -2.15 0.85
CA LEU A 228 28.41 -2.39 -0.36
C LEU A 228 27.09 -1.63 -0.33
N ALA A 229 26.74 -0.99 -1.45
CA ALA A 229 25.45 -0.35 -1.62
C ALA A 229 24.37 -1.35 -2.05
N LEU A 230 23.31 -1.47 -1.26
CA LEU A 230 22.14 -2.30 -1.52
C LEU A 230 20.87 -1.44 -1.63
N PRO A 231 20.40 -1.15 -2.85
CA PRO A 231 19.07 -0.58 -3.08
C PRO A 231 17.95 -1.54 -2.63
N VAL A 232 17.14 -1.14 -1.64
CA VAL A 232 16.03 -1.94 -1.12
C VAL A 232 14.68 -1.24 -1.35
N LEU A 233 13.71 -2.00 -1.85
CA LEU A 233 12.32 -1.57 -1.95
C LEU A 233 11.54 -2.00 -0.70
N VAL A 234 10.93 -1.02 -0.04
CA VAL A 234 10.16 -1.19 1.19
C VAL A 234 8.82 -0.48 1.05
N GLY A 235 7.75 -1.00 1.65
CA GLY A 235 6.45 -0.35 1.51
C GLY A 235 5.24 -1.15 1.95
N PHE A 236 4.10 -0.45 1.94
CA PHE A 236 2.81 -0.96 2.36
C PHE A 236 1.75 -0.67 1.30
N SER A 237 0.89 -1.65 1.01
CA SER A 237 -0.26 -1.49 0.13
C SER A 237 -1.48 -2.18 0.69
N GLY A 238 -2.64 -1.53 0.63
CA GLY A 238 -3.92 -2.11 1.04
C GLY A 238 -5.11 -1.34 0.49
N LEU A 239 -6.22 -2.05 0.27
CA LEU A 239 -7.54 -1.47 0.06
C LEU A 239 -8.28 -1.51 1.40
N PHE A 240 -8.95 -0.40 1.74
CA PHE A 240 -9.70 -0.22 2.97
C PHE A 240 -11.11 0.26 2.68
N ASP A 241 -12.10 -0.60 2.87
CA ASP A 241 -13.52 -0.28 2.68
C ASP A 241 -14.29 -0.08 3.99
N ASN A 242 -13.74 -0.56 5.11
CA ASN A 242 -14.42 -0.52 6.41
C ASN A 242 -13.57 -0.01 7.59
N LEU A 243 -12.29 0.28 7.36
CA LEU A 243 -11.37 0.75 8.38
C LEU A 243 -10.71 2.04 7.92
N ARG A 244 -10.51 2.96 8.86
CA ARG A 244 -9.69 4.14 8.61
C ARG A 244 -8.27 3.68 8.27
N PRO A 245 -7.70 4.05 7.12
CA PRO A 245 -6.40 3.55 6.70
C PRO A 245 -5.28 3.86 7.70
N ARG A 246 -5.43 4.94 8.49
CA ARG A 246 -4.52 5.29 9.58
C ARG A 246 -4.34 4.16 10.60
N VAL A 247 -5.42 3.49 10.99
CA VAL A 247 -5.37 2.40 11.98
C VAL A 247 -4.60 1.22 11.41
N ALA A 248 -4.91 0.83 10.17
CA ALA A 248 -4.22 -0.26 9.49
C ALA A 248 -2.72 0.03 9.30
N VAL A 249 -2.37 1.25 8.87
CA VAL A 249 -0.99 1.69 8.69
C VAL A 249 -0.22 1.67 10.02
N GLN A 250 -0.83 2.15 11.12
CA GLN A 250 -0.19 2.12 12.45
C GLN A 250 -0.03 0.68 12.97
N GLN A 251 -1.04 -0.17 12.76
CA GLN A 251 -0.97 -1.57 13.15
C GLN A 251 0.14 -2.30 12.37
N THR A 252 0.25 -2.08 11.06
CA THR A 252 1.33 -2.67 10.26
C THR A 252 2.69 -2.15 10.69
N ALA A 253 2.85 -0.84 10.90
CA ALA A 253 4.12 -0.28 11.38
C ALA A 253 4.54 -0.87 12.74
N ALA A 254 3.59 -1.07 13.66
CA ALA A 254 3.84 -1.69 14.96
C ALA A 254 4.25 -3.17 14.84
N ILE A 255 3.61 -3.93 13.94
CA ILE A 255 3.96 -5.33 13.68
C ILE A 255 5.32 -5.46 13.02
N ASP A 256 5.65 -4.59 12.05
CA ASP A 256 6.98 -4.55 11.44
C ASP A 256 8.04 -4.15 12.48
N GLY A 257 7.71 -3.25 13.41
CA GLY A 257 8.59 -2.83 14.49
C GLY A 257 8.87 -3.96 15.48
N LEU A 258 7.83 -4.70 15.87
CA LEU A 258 7.98 -5.91 16.69
C LEU A 258 8.79 -6.99 15.95
N SER A 259 8.53 -7.16 14.66
CA SER A 259 9.26 -8.10 13.79
C SER A 259 10.74 -7.73 13.68
N ALA A 260 11.06 -6.43 13.65
CA ALA A 260 12.43 -5.96 13.69
C ALA A 260 13.14 -6.32 15.01
N VAL A 261 12.45 -6.18 16.15
CA VAL A 261 12.99 -6.60 17.46
C VAL A 261 13.24 -8.11 17.48
N LEU A 262 12.32 -8.91 16.92
CA LEU A 262 12.50 -10.36 16.79
C LEU A 262 13.68 -10.72 15.88
N ALA A 263 13.86 -10.01 14.76
CA ALA A 263 14.98 -10.22 13.84
C ALA A 263 16.32 -9.89 14.52
N GLY A 264 16.41 -8.75 15.20
CA GLY A 264 17.61 -8.31 15.92
C GLY A 264 17.93 -9.22 17.10
N GLY A 265 16.92 -9.61 17.88
CA GLY A 265 17.05 -10.56 18.99
C GLY A 265 17.49 -11.94 18.50
N GLY A 266 16.91 -12.44 17.41
CA GLY A 266 17.31 -13.70 16.77
C GLY A 266 18.76 -13.68 16.25
N ALA A 267 19.18 -12.57 15.63
CA ALA A 267 20.56 -12.39 15.19
C ALA A 267 21.55 -12.35 16.37
N TYR A 268 21.20 -11.63 17.44
CA TYR A 268 22.04 -11.53 18.65
C TYR A 268 22.15 -12.87 19.39
N LEU A 269 21.02 -13.55 19.62
CA LEU A 269 21.03 -14.90 20.22
C LEU A 269 21.75 -15.90 19.34
N GLY A 270 21.64 -15.76 18.01
CA GLY A 270 22.37 -16.58 17.05
C GLY A 270 23.89 -16.40 17.12
N THR A 271 24.33 -15.19 17.50
CA THR A 271 25.74 -14.86 17.69
C THR A 271 26.30 -15.43 19.00
N ILE A 272 25.52 -15.43 20.08
CA ILE A 272 25.96 -15.85 21.41
C ILE A 272 25.85 -17.37 21.62
N TYR A 273 24.75 -17.98 21.17
CA TYR A 273 24.44 -19.37 21.47
C TYR A 273 24.70 -20.28 20.26
N ASP A 274 23.81 -20.24 19.27
CA ASP A 274 23.91 -21.06 18.07
C ASP A 274 23.11 -20.45 16.92
N SER A 275 23.59 -20.66 15.68
CA SER A 275 22.95 -20.16 14.46
C SER A 275 21.46 -20.54 14.33
N SER A 276 21.01 -21.62 14.96
CA SER A 276 19.61 -22.09 14.98
C SER A 276 18.61 -21.01 15.44
N TYR A 277 18.98 -20.16 16.41
CA TYR A 277 18.12 -19.07 16.89
C TYR A 277 17.90 -17.98 15.83
N ALA A 278 18.91 -17.71 15.00
CA ALA A 278 18.81 -16.77 13.90
C ALA A 278 17.94 -17.30 12.75
N VAL A 279 17.85 -18.63 12.58
CA VAL A 279 17.03 -19.26 11.53
C VAL A 279 15.54 -19.13 11.78
N LEU A 280 15.10 -19.26 13.04
CA LEU A 280 13.69 -19.20 13.37
C LEU A 280 13.10 -17.79 13.14
N ALA A 281 13.91 -16.74 13.29
CA ALA A 281 13.41 -15.36 13.23
C ALA A 281 12.80 -14.98 11.86
N PRO A 282 13.48 -15.11 10.69
CA PRO A 282 12.89 -14.79 9.40
C PRO A 282 11.57 -15.52 9.13
N TRP A 283 11.51 -16.80 9.47
CA TRP A 283 10.29 -17.61 9.30
C TRP A 283 9.13 -17.17 10.18
N VAL A 284 9.39 -16.94 11.46
CA VAL A 284 8.36 -16.43 12.39
C VAL A 284 7.87 -15.06 11.91
N ILE A 285 8.76 -14.20 11.44
CA ILE A 285 8.42 -12.89 10.87
C ILE A 285 7.57 -13.02 9.61
N LEU A 286 7.92 -13.95 8.70
CA LEU A 286 7.14 -14.22 7.49
C LEU A 286 5.71 -14.63 7.85
N VAL A 287 5.56 -15.54 8.83
CA VAL A 287 4.25 -15.99 9.33
C VAL A 287 3.49 -14.84 9.99
N ILE A 288 4.11 -14.07 10.87
CA ILE A 288 3.51 -12.88 11.49
C ILE A 288 3.02 -11.91 10.40
N ARG A 289 3.83 -11.66 9.37
CA ARG A 289 3.49 -10.74 8.28
C ARG A 289 2.31 -11.24 7.45
N GLU A 290 2.22 -12.52 7.13
CA GLU A 290 1.09 -13.04 6.35
C GLU A 290 -0.18 -13.21 7.21
N VAL A 291 -0.06 -13.66 8.46
CA VAL A 291 -1.18 -13.76 9.41
C VAL A 291 -1.75 -12.38 9.73
N SER A 292 -0.90 -11.37 9.93
CA SER A 292 -1.37 -10.00 10.20
C SER A 292 -2.18 -9.41 9.04
N ARG A 293 -1.77 -9.66 7.79
CA ARG A 293 -2.52 -9.24 6.61
C ARG A 293 -3.81 -10.03 6.47
N TRP A 294 -3.74 -11.35 6.60
CA TRP A 294 -4.93 -12.19 6.56
C TRP A 294 -5.95 -11.76 7.63
N TRP A 295 -5.48 -11.46 8.84
CA TRP A 295 -6.33 -10.97 9.92
C TRP A 295 -6.96 -9.61 9.61
N LEU A 296 -6.18 -8.69 9.01
CA LEU A 296 -6.68 -7.41 8.56
C LEU A 296 -7.76 -7.59 7.49
N ASP A 297 -7.49 -8.35 6.43
CA ASP A 297 -8.44 -8.64 5.35
C ASP A 297 -9.68 -9.39 5.87
N HIS A 298 -9.51 -10.28 6.84
CA HIS A 298 -10.61 -11.00 7.45
C HIS A 298 -11.51 -10.06 8.26
N ARG A 299 -10.94 -9.17 9.07
CA ARG A 299 -11.67 -8.09 9.75
C ARG A 299 -12.38 -7.18 8.77
N GLN A 300 -11.74 -6.88 7.64
CA GLN A 300 -12.36 -6.12 6.56
C GLN A 300 -13.60 -6.81 6.01
N SER A 301 -13.53 -8.13 5.85
CA SER A 301 -14.64 -8.91 5.32
C SER A 301 -15.83 -9.06 6.30
N LEU A 302 -15.59 -8.94 7.61
CA LEU A 302 -16.61 -9.19 8.64
C LEU A 302 -17.35 -7.93 9.08
N ALA A 303 -16.73 -6.75 9.02
CA ALA A 303 -17.38 -5.51 9.43
C ALA A 303 -18.22 -4.91 8.30
N ASP A 304 -19.25 -4.15 8.68
CA ASP A 304 -20.07 -3.41 7.72
C ASP A 304 -19.22 -2.34 7.01
N PRO A 305 -19.46 -2.08 5.71
CA PRO A 305 -18.66 -1.11 4.97
C PRO A 305 -18.82 0.28 5.58
N LEU A 306 -17.70 0.87 6.01
CA LEU A 306 -17.67 2.21 6.58
C LEU A 306 -18.13 3.25 5.56
N PHE A 307 -17.81 3.01 4.28
CA PHE A 307 -18.20 3.86 3.17
C PHE A 307 -19.40 3.29 2.38
N ALA A 308 -20.40 2.75 3.09
CA ALA A 308 -21.72 2.47 2.53
C ALA A 308 -22.58 3.75 2.40
N PRO A 309 -23.35 3.93 1.32
CA PRO A 309 -24.23 5.10 1.17
C PRO A 309 -25.12 5.27 2.41
N ALA A 310 -25.10 6.47 3.00
CA ALA A 310 -25.93 6.80 4.15
C ALA A 310 -27.41 6.89 3.74
N ASP A 311 -28.32 6.52 4.63
CA ASP A 311 -29.77 6.65 4.40
C ASP A 311 -30.20 8.14 4.45
N GLU A 312 -29.49 8.96 5.22
CA GLU A 312 -29.66 10.41 5.32
C GLU A 312 -28.31 11.13 5.19
N GLY A 313 -28.27 12.24 4.48
CA GLY A 313 -27.04 13.00 4.27
C GLY A 313 -26.20 12.51 3.09
N VAL A 314 -25.06 13.18 2.88
CA VAL A 314 -24.07 12.82 1.86
C VAL A 314 -22.77 12.47 2.56
N MET A 315 -22.34 11.21 2.42
CA MET A 315 -21.14 10.71 3.08
C MET A 315 -19.86 11.06 2.32
N VAL A 316 -18.87 11.52 3.06
CA VAL A 316 -17.53 11.89 2.58
C VAL A 316 -16.66 10.65 2.49
N LEU A 317 -16.28 10.27 1.26
CA LEU A 317 -15.33 9.19 1.00
C LEU A 317 -13.88 9.65 1.22
N ALA A 318 -13.52 10.82 0.72
CA ALA A 318 -12.16 11.34 0.83
C ALA A 318 -12.13 12.87 0.77
N VAL A 319 -11.09 13.44 1.36
CA VAL A 319 -10.85 14.89 1.40
C VAL A 319 -9.55 15.18 0.68
N LEU A 320 -9.57 16.12 -0.26
CA LEU A 320 -8.36 16.52 -0.98
C LEU A 320 -7.40 17.23 -0.01
N PRO A 321 -6.09 16.93 -0.07
CA PRO A 321 -5.10 17.67 0.69
C PRO A 321 -5.09 19.14 0.29
N ASP A 322 -4.79 20.02 1.25
CA ASP A 322 -4.76 21.48 1.09
C ASP A 322 -6.11 22.13 0.69
N SER A 323 -7.22 21.40 0.82
CA SER A 323 -8.58 21.90 0.53
C SER A 323 -9.26 22.58 1.73
N TRP A 324 -10.44 23.17 1.48
CA TRP A 324 -11.26 23.80 2.50
C TRP A 324 -11.77 22.79 3.52
N ALA A 325 -12.27 21.65 3.04
CA ALA A 325 -12.71 20.56 3.90
C ALA A 325 -11.58 20.04 4.80
N ALA A 326 -10.34 20.00 4.30
CA ALA A 326 -9.18 19.61 5.11
C ALA A 326 -8.88 20.65 6.21
N ARG A 327 -9.01 21.95 5.94
CA ARG A 327 -8.85 23.01 6.95
C ARG A 327 -9.97 23.02 8.00
N LEU A 328 -11.15 22.57 7.59
CA LEU A 328 -12.33 22.40 8.41
C LEU A 328 -12.32 21.09 9.21
N ASP A 329 -11.24 20.31 9.14
CA ASP A 329 -11.06 19.04 9.85
C ASP A 329 -12.14 18.00 9.54
N VAL A 330 -12.76 18.09 8.35
CA VAL A 330 -13.67 17.05 7.85
C VAL A 330 -12.84 15.80 7.57
N GLU A 331 -13.26 14.65 8.11
CA GLU A 331 -12.55 13.39 7.96
C GLU A 331 -13.29 12.44 7.00
N PRO A 332 -12.58 11.53 6.29
CA PRO A 332 -13.24 10.42 5.60
C PRO A 332 -14.12 9.61 6.55
N GLY A 333 -15.39 9.38 6.16
CA GLY A 333 -16.40 8.72 6.99
C GLY A 333 -17.46 9.68 7.53
N ASP A 334 -17.16 10.98 7.58
CA ASP A 334 -18.11 12.02 7.98
C ASP A 334 -19.33 12.09 7.03
N THR A 335 -20.53 12.30 7.59
CA THR A 335 -21.76 12.47 6.80
C THR A 335 -22.28 13.89 6.92
N ILE A 336 -22.42 14.59 5.79
CA ILE A 336 -22.96 15.95 5.76
C ILE A 336 -24.48 15.87 5.67
N THR A 337 -25.17 16.33 6.71
CA THR A 337 -26.63 16.27 6.79
C THR A 337 -27.30 17.59 6.39
N ARG A 338 -26.65 18.73 6.68
CA ARG A 338 -27.14 20.05 6.30
C ARG A 338 -26.04 20.98 5.84
N VAL A 339 -26.43 21.92 4.96
CA VAL A 339 -25.59 23.04 4.52
C VAL A 339 -26.40 24.32 4.68
N ASN A 340 -25.87 25.28 5.45
CA ASN A 340 -26.53 26.56 5.74
C ASN A 340 -27.97 26.38 6.28
N GLY A 341 -28.20 25.32 7.06
CA GLY A 341 -29.51 24.97 7.62
C GLY A 341 -30.44 24.20 6.67
N VAL A 342 -30.08 24.06 5.39
CA VAL A 342 -30.83 23.30 4.38
C VAL A 342 -30.41 21.82 4.44
N PRO A 343 -31.36 20.87 4.55
CA PRO A 343 -31.04 19.45 4.53
C PRO A 343 -30.56 19.00 3.15
N VAL A 344 -29.59 18.09 3.12
CA VAL A 344 -28.98 17.58 1.89
C VAL A 344 -29.04 16.05 1.89
N HIS A 345 -29.52 15.47 0.79
CA HIS A 345 -29.67 14.01 0.64
C HIS A 345 -28.90 13.47 -0.55
N SER A 346 -28.38 14.34 -1.41
CA SER A 346 -27.61 13.97 -2.59
C SER A 346 -26.47 14.96 -2.84
N GLN A 347 -25.48 14.53 -3.62
CA GLN A 347 -24.40 15.41 -4.08
C GLN A 347 -24.93 16.64 -4.82
N TYR A 348 -26.05 16.48 -5.53
CA TYR A 348 -26.73 17.58 -6.21
C TYR A 348 -27.30 18.59 -5.23
N ASP A 349 -28.00 18.14 -4.17
CA ASP A 349 -28.56 19.02 -3.15
C ASP A 349 -27.47 19.81 -2.43
N LEU A 350 -26.34 19.15 -2.14
CA LEU A 350 -25.20 19.80 -1.50
C LEU A 350 -24.59 20.88 -2.40
N HIS A 351 -24.40 20.59 -3.69
CA HIS A 351 -23.93 21.59 -4.63
C HIS A 351 -24.94 22.75 -4.77
N PHE A 352 -26.23 22.45 -4.78
CA PHE A 352 -27.30 23.45 -4.84
C PHE A 352 -27.32 24.34 -3.59
N ALA A 353 -27.29 23.77 -2.39
CA ALA A 353 -27.30 24.50 -1.13
C ALA A 353 -26.06 25.41 -0.95
N LEU A 354 -24.88 24.96 -1.41
CA LEU A 354 -23.67 25.79 -1.44
C LEU A 354 -23.78 26.94 -2.44
N SER A 355 -24.42 26.72 -3.60
CA SER A 355 -24.59 27.75 -4.61
C SER A 355 -25.51 28.89 -4.18
N GLN A 356 -26.42 28.65 -3.23
CA GLN A 356 -27.33 29.66 -2.70
C GLN A 356 -26.62 30.72 -1.84
N ASN A 357 -25.55 30.33 -1.14
CA ASN A 357 -24.74 31.27 -0.35
C ASN A 357 -23.25 30.95 -0.49
N PRO A 358 -22.62 31.42 -1.58
CA PRO A 358 -21.22 31.12 -1.86
C PRO A 358 -20.24 31.84 -0.93
N ALA A 359 -20.68 32.86 -0.20
CA ALA A 359 -19.83 33.65 0.72
C ALA A 359 -19.67 32.99 2.10
N TYR A 360 -20.55 32.04 2.45
CA TYR A 360 -20.56 31.41 3.77
C TYR A 360 -21.07 29.98 3.69
N ALA A 361 -20.22 29.03 4.07
CA ALA A 361 -20.58 27.62 4.15
C ALA A 361 -20.54 27.16 5.61
N LYS A 362 -21.71 26.93 6.20
CA LYS A 362 -21.89 26.23 7.48
C LYS A 362 -22.37 24.81 7.20
N LEU A 363 -21.51 23.84 7.47
CA LEU A 363 -21.78 22.42 7.31
C LEU A 363 -22.19 21.82 8.66
N GLU A 364 -23.24 21.02 8.66
CA GLU A 364 -23.58 20.11 9.75
C GLU A 364 -23.07 18.73 9.36
N VAL A 365 -22.09 18.25 10.13
CA VAL A 365 -21.36 17.03 9.86
C VAL A 365 -21.60 16.05 11.01
N VAL A 366 -21.97 14.83 10.69
CA VAL A 366 -22.15 13.75 11.66
C VAL A 366 -20.95 12.80 11.53
N ASP A 367 -20.21 12.62 12.63
CA ASP A 367 -19.11 11.65 12.69
C ASP A 367 -19.66 10.22 12.78
N GLU A 368 -18.81 9.21 12.60
CA GLU A 368 -19.14 7.78 12.70
C GLU A 368 -19.81 7.39 14.03
N ARG A 369 -19.59 8.19 15.08
CA ARG A 369 -20.19 8.00 16.41
C ARG A 369 -21.61 8.56 16.54
N GLY A 370 -22.13 9.21 15.50
CA GLY A 370 -23.42 9.91 15.52
C GLY A 370 -23.36 11.30 16.17
N GLU A 371 -22.17 11.79 16.50
CA GLU A 371 -21.98 13.11 17.10
C GLU A 371 -22.04 14.20 16.03
N VAL A 372 -22.86 15.23 16.28
CA VAL A 372 -23.05 16.34 15.34
C VAL A 372 -22.00 17.42 15.59
N ARG A 373 -21.20 17.73 14.57
CA ARG A 373 -20.22 18.80 14.54
C ARG A 373 -20.63 19.88 13.55
N PHE A 374 -20.65 21.12 14.00
CA PHE A 374 -20.89 22.28 13.15
C PHE A 374 -19.57 22.85 12.69
N VAL A 375 -19.39 22.96 11.39
CA VAL A 375 -18.14 23.42 10.81
C VAL A 375 -18.43 24.56 9.84
N SER A 376 -17.85 25.73 10.07
CA SER A 376 -18.14 26.94 9.30
C SER A 376 -16.87 27.59 8.76
N HIS A 377 -16.90 28.02 7.50
CA HIS A 377 -15.84 28.84 6.91
C HIS A 377 -16.45 30.00 6.11
N THR A 378 -15.89 31.20 6.30
CA THR A 378 -16.20 32.38 5.48
C THR A 378 -15.40 32.33 4.19
N VAL A 379 -16.07 32.44 3.05
CA VAL A 379 -15.40 32.42 1.73
C VAL A 379 -15.02 33.84 1.33
N TYR A 380 -13.73 34.13 1.17
CA TYR A 380 -13.26 35.45 0.74
C TYR A 380 -13.26 35.58 -0.79
N GLU A 381 -13.53 36.80 -1.27
CA GLU A 381 -13.71 37.14 -2.68
C GLU A 381 -12.44 36.84 -3.50
N GLY A 382 -12.54 35.94 -4.48
CA GLY A 382 -11.43 35.53 -5.37
C GLY A 382 -10.95 34.08 -5.19
N GLU A 383 -11.31 33.39 -4.11
CA GLU A 383 -11.07 31.95 -3.96
C GLU A 383 -12.16 31.16 -4.69
N ARG A 384 -11.81 30.47 -5.78
CA ARG A 384 -12.75 29.54 -6.46
C ARG A 384 -13.01 28.34 -5.54
N THR A 385 -14.20 28.30 -4.95
CA THR A 385 -14.64 27.38 -3.89
C THR A 385 -14.82 25.94 -4.39
N GLN A 386 -13.73 25.19 -4.53
CA GLN A 386 -13.81 23.73 -4.49
C GLN A 386 -13.65 23.30 -3.03
N LEU A 387 -14.73 22.81 -2.39
CA LEU A 387 -14.65 22.28 -1.01
C LEU A 387 -13.55 21.22 -0.86
N GLY A 388 -13.25 20.50 -1.95
CA GLY A 388 -12.28 19.41 -1.97
C GLY A 388 -12.82 18.13 -1.33
N LEU A 389 -14.13 17.94 -1.33
CA LEU A 389 -14.77 16.71 -0.88
C LEU A 389 -14.99 15.75 -2.04
N ILE A 390 -14.79 14.47 -1.75
CA ILE A 390 -15.09 13.36 -2.64
C ILE A 390 -16.13 12.53 -1.91
N PHE A 391 -17.28 12.36 -2.52
CA PHE A 391 -18.42 11.69 -1.90
C PHE A 391 -18.43 10.21 -2.26
N ALA A 392 -19.05 9.42 -1.39
CA ALA A 392 -19.30 8.03 -1.69
C ALA A 392 -20.30 7.90 -2.85
N PRO A 393 -20.26 6.77 -3.59
CA PRO A 393 -21.15 6.59 -4.73
C PRO A 393 -22.58 6.40 -4.25
N ASP A 394 -23.48 7.31 -4.66
CA ASP A 394 -24.91 7.08 -4.59
C ASP A 394 -25.19 5.91 -5.55
N GLY A 395 -25.72 4.78 -5.06
CA GLY A 395 -25.74 3.45 -5.73
C GLY A 395 -26.31 3.35 -7.16
N GLN A 396 -26.65 4.47 -7.80
CA GLN A 396 -27.03 4.64 -9.20
C GLN A 396 -25.86 4.98 -10.14
N SER A 397 -24.67 5.28 -9.60
CA SER A 397 -23.47 5.57 -10.41
C SER A 397 -22.92 4.31 -11.08
N PRO A 398 -22.31 4.42 -12.29
CA PRO A 398 -21.96 3.23 -13.05
C PRO A 398 -20.93 2.39 -12.31
N ARG A 399 -21.17 1.07 -12.30
CA ARG A 399 -20.38 0.07 -11.58
C ARG A 399 -18.95 0.06 -12.12
N PHE A 400 -18.00 0.63 -11.38
CA PHE A 400 -16.60 0.58 -11.76
C PHE A 400 -15.79 -0.13 -10.69
N ILE A 401 -15.30 -1.31 -11.06
CA ILE A 401 -14.50 -2.20 -10.23
C ILE A 401 -13.04 -1.87 -10.49
N LYS A 402 -12.30 -1.40 -9.48
CA LYS A 402 -10.84 -1.54 -9.50
C LYS A 402 -10.53 -3.01 -9.25
N ALA A 403 -10.31 -3.77 -10.32
CA ALA A 403 -9.88 -5.16 -10.20
C ALA A 403 -8.54 -5.21 -9.45
N GLY A 404 -8.57 -5.82 -8.27
CA GLY A 404 -7.40 -6.09 -7.45
C GLY A 404 -6.49 -7.09 -8.18
N GLY A 405 -5.40 -6.57 -8.73
CA GLY A 405 -4.35 -7.34 -9.37
C GLY A 405 -3.12 -6.46 -9.51
N SER A 406 -2.18 -6.59 -8.58
CA SER A 406 -0.91 -5.86 -8.55
C SER A 406 0.24 -6.62 -9.21
N GLY A 407 -0.04 -7.77 -9.84
CA GLY A 407 0.95 -8.53 -10.59
C GLY A 407 1.36 -7.78 -11.86
N LEU A 408 2.66 -7.53 -12.02
CA LEU A 408 3.21 -6.89 -13.21
C LEU A 408 2.88 -7.73 -14.46
N LEU A 409 2.98 -9.05 -14.34
CA LEU A 409 2.58 -10.01 -15.39
C LEU A 409 1.07 -9.99 -15.67
N GLN A 410 0.23 -9.84 -14.64
CA GLN A 410 -1.22 -9.76 -14.81
C GLN A 410 -1.63 -8.47 -15.53
N SER A 411 -0.95 -7.36 -15.23
CA SER A 411 -1.18 -6.07 -15.90
C SER A 411 -0.70 -6.05 -17.35
N LEU A 412 0.46 -6.68 -17.64
CA LEU A 412 0.98 -6.85 -18.99
C LEU A 412 0.07 -7.77 -19.81
N TYR A 413 -0.32 -8.91 -19.26
CA TYR A 413 -1.25 -9.84 -19.90
C TYR A 413 -2.58 -9.15 -20.24
N ALA A 414 -3.18 -8.41 -19.30
CA ALA A 414 -4.40 -7.65 -19.55
C ALA A 414 -4.23 -6.59 -20.65
N SER A 415 -3.09 -5.89 -20.70
CA SER A 415 -2.82 -4.89 -21.75
C SER A 415 -2.62 -5.52 -23.13
N LEU A 416 -2.06 -6.72 -23.19
CA LEU A 416 -1.84 -7.46 -24.44
C LEU A 416 -3.14 -8.09 -24.97
N THR A 417 -4.01 -8.57 -24.08
CA THR A 417 -5.32 -9.10 -24.48
C THR A 417 -6.29 -7.99 -24.92
N GLU A 418 -6.26 -6.81 -24.29
CA GLU A 418 -7.00 -5.64 -24.76
C GLU A 418 -6.51 -5.15 -26.15
N ALA A 419 -5.21 -5.27 -26.45
CA ALA A 419 -4.67 -4.93 -27.76
C ALA A 419 -5.02 -5.96 -28.86
N GLY A 420 -5.29 -7.21 -28.49
CA GLY A 420 -5.64 -8.31 -29.41
C GLY A 420 -7.14 -8.51 -29.67
N THR A 421 -8.01 -8.02 -28.79
CA THR A 421 -9.47 -8.26 -28.85
C THR A 421 -10.27 -7.26 -29.71
N GLY A 422 -9.58 -6.53 -30.60
CA GLY A 422 -10.21 -5.77 -31.68
C GLY A 422 -10.83 -6.64 -32.80
N ALA A 423 -10.64 -7.96 -32.77
CA ALA A 423 -11.26 -8.89 -33.72
C ALA A 423 -11.64 -10.21 -33.05
N SER A 424 -12.93 -10.56 -33.14
CA SER A 424 -13.56 -11.84 -32.76
C SER A 424 -13.82 -12.09 -31.27
N GLY A 425 -15.10 -12.24 -30.93
CA GLY A 425 -15.57 -12.60 -29.59
C GLY A 425 -15.82 -14.09 -29.44
N LEU A 426 -15.47 -14.63 -28.27
CA LEU A 426 -16.25 -15.59 -27.46
C LEU A 426 -15.40 -16.08 -26.28
N GLY A 427 -15.89 -15.75 -25.07
CA GLY A 427 -15.75 -16.47 -23.79
C GLY A 427 -14.40 -17.09 -23.36
N ALA A 428 -13.75 -16.47 -22.37
CA ALA A 428 -13.48 -17.09 -21.05
C ALA A 428 -12.75 -16.13 -20.09
N ALA A 429 -13.39 -15.94 -18.93
CA ALA A 429 -12.85 -15.62 -17.60
C ALA A 429 -11.93 -14.41 -17.35
N HIS A 430 -12.45 -13.52 -16.48
CA HIS A 430 -11.78 -12.50 -15.67
C HIS A 430 -11.14 -11.34 -16.45
N GLY A 431 -12.00 -10.61 -17.15
CA GLY A 431 -11.73 -9.29 -17.71
C GLY A 431 -12.93 -8.37 -17.53
N LEU A 432 -12.66 -7.07 -17.45
CA LEU A 432 -13.60 -5.96 -17.32
C LEU A 432 -14.92 -6.19 -18.07
N THR A 433 -16.03 -6.34 -17.35
CA THR A 433 -17.37 -6.29 -17.94
C THR A 433 -17.98 -4.92 -17.66
N THR A 434 -18.00 -4.07 -18.67
CA THR A 434 -18.99 -2.98 -18.75
C THR A 434 -20.36 -3.64 -18.95
N ALA A 435 -21.14 -3.75 -17.88
CA ALA A 435 -22.55 -4.09 -18.02
C ALA A 435 -23.30 -2.80 -18.42
N GLU A 436 -23.83 -2.75 -19.65
CA GLU A 436 -24.80 -1.73 -20.03
C GLU A 436 -25.97 -1.70 -19.05
N PRO A 437 -26.57 -0.52 -18.79
CA PRO A 437 -27.75 -0.44 -17.93
C PRO A 437 -28.86 -1.29 -18.56
N ALA A 438 -29.35 -2.27 -17.80
CA ALA A 438 -30.51 -3.04 -18.20
C ALA A 438 -31.70 -2.08 -18.34
N THR A 439 -32.11 -1.81 -19.58
CA THR A 439 -33.41 -1.19 -19.87
C THR A 439 -34.47 -1.99 -19.11
N PRO A 440 -35.30 -1.34 -18.27
CA PRO A 440 -36.35 -2.06 -17.57
C PRO A 440 -37.26 -2.70 -18.60
N SER A 441 -37.43 -4.02 -18.50
CA SER A 441 -38.34 -4.74 -19.39
C SER A 441 -39.74 -4.12 -19.26
N LYS A 442 -40.46 -3.98 -20.39
CA LYS A 442 -41.82 -3.42 -20.45
C LYS A 442 -42.82 -4.12 -19.49
N ARG A 443 -42.45 -5.28 -18.94
CA ARG A 443 -43.24 -6.04 -17.96
C ARG A 443 -43.16 -5.45 -16.55
N THR A 444 -42.00 -4.91 -16.15
CA THR A 444 -41.75 -4.37 -14.79
C THR A 444 -42.36 -2.97 -14.61
N ALA A 445 -42.38 -2.15 -15.68
CA ALA A 445 -43.02 -0.83 -15.67
C ALA A 445 -44.55 -0.92 -15.51
N ARG A 446 -45.17 -2.00 -16.00
CA ARG A 446 -46.63 -2.21 -15.94
C ARG A 446 -47.10 -2.70 -14.56
N GLU A 447 -46.23 -3.33 -13.78
CA GLU A 447 -46.52 -3.79 -12.41
C GLU A 447 -46.25 -2.71 -11.35
N MET A 448 -45.37 -1.74 -11.61
CA MET A 448 -45.15 -0.60 -10.71
C MET A 448 -46.29 0.42 -10.75
N PHE A 449 -46.96 0.59 -11.91
CA PHE A 449 -48.02 1.58 -12.07
C PHE A 449 -49.36 1.16 -11.42
N THR A 450 -49.57 -0.12 -11.14
CA THR A 450 -50.83 -0.67 -10.61
C THR A 450 -50.90 -0.72 -9.08
N ARG A 451 -49.84 -0.31 -8.37
CA ARG A 451 -49.79 -0.28 -6.89
C ARG A 451 -49.79 1.12 -6.27
N SER A 452 -50.13 2.16 -7.03
CA SER A 452 -50.36 3.50 -6.48
C SER A 452 -51.79 3.62 -5.92
N PRO A 453 -51.99 4.06 -4.66
CA PRO A 453 -53.32 4.30 -4.08
C PRO A 453 -54.17 5.29 -4.87
N ALA A 454 -53.53 6.21 -5.62
CA ALA A 454 -54.21 7.23 -6.42
C ALA A 454 -54.97 6.68 -7.64
N ALA A 455 -54.64 5.47 -8.12
CA ALA A 455 -55.33 4.87 -9.28
C ALA A 455 -56.65 4.18 -8.91
N ARG A 456 -56.88 3.86 -7.63
CA ARG A 456 -58.14 3.23 -7.16
C ARG A 456 -59.30 4.23 -7.09
N GLU A 457 -59.01 5.51 -6.87
CA GLU A 457 -60.03 6.55 -6.70
C GLU A 457 -60.59 7.03 -8.06
N ALA A 458 -59.79 6.97 -9.13
CA ALA A 458 -60.20 7.35 -10.48
C ALA A 458 -61.08 6.30 -11.20
N ALA A 459 -61.17 5.07 -10.68
CA ALA A 459 -61.90 3.98 -11.32
C ALA A 459 -63.36 3.82 -10.85
N MET A 460 -63.78 4.54 -9.81
CA MET A 460 -65.14 4.44 -9.24
C MET A 460 -66.13 5.50 -9.75
N THR A 461 -65.73 6.42 -10.63
CA THR A 461 -66.54 7.60 -11.02
C THR A 461 -67.02 7.65 -12.47
N LYS A 462 -67.11 6.53 -13.19
CA LYS A 462 -67.73 6.52 -14.54
C LYS A 462 -68.66 5.34 -14.77
N GLU A 463 -69.92 5.51 -14.36
CA GLU A 463 -71.06 4.90 -15.07
C GLU A 463 -71.32 5.68 -16.37
N PRO A 464 -71.62 5.03 -17.50
CA PRO A 464 -72.16 5.70 -18.67
C PRO A 464 -73.70 5.60 -18.66
N SER A 465 -74.36 6.76 -18.61
CA SER A 465 -75.77 6.92 -18.95
C SER A 465 -75.94 7.12 -20.47
N ASP A 466 -77.08 6.64 -20.94
CA ASP A 466 -77.86 7.07 -22.10
C ASP A 466 -77.49 6.63 -23.53
N ASN A 467 -78.27 5.64 -23.97
CA ASN A 467 -79.03 5.62 -25.24
C ASN A 467 -80.06 6.79 -25.21
N PRO A 468 -80.51 7.44 -26.32
CA PRO A 468 -81.22 6.77 -27.42
C PRO A 468 -81.05 7.38 -28.84
N ASP A 469 -81.14 6.52 -29.87
CA ASP A 469 -82.11 6.55 -31.01
C ASP A 469 -81.67 5.58 -32.13
#